data_AF-A0A8J2TFE5-F1
#
_entry.id   AF-A0A8J2TFE5-F1
#
_cell.length_a   1.000
_cell.length_b   1.000
_cell.length_c   1.000
_cell.angle_alpha   90.00
_cell.angle_beta   90.00
_cell.angle_gamma   90.00
#
_symmetry.space_group_name_H-M   'P 1'
#
loop_
_entity.id
_entity.type
_entity.pdbx_description
1 polymer ?
#
loop_
_entity_poly.entity_id
_entity_poly.type
_entity_poly.pdbx_seq_one_letter_code
_entity_poly.pdbx_strand_id
1 'polypeptide(L)'
;MLKLKSKKETVFYYPDLLVTCNPQDRETSTYKRFPKLIVEVLSNSTEAFDRGDKFNDYQTLDSLEEYVIVNTKHRRVEIFRRNEQNLWVLQTYTPIDQTFTLQSINLTASFLELYEDAELELM
;
A
#
# COMPACT_ATOMS: atom_id res chain seq x y z
N MET A 1 -4.24 10.92 11.84
CA MET A 1 -3.56 10.32 10.66
C MET A 1 -2.07 10.26 10.89
N LEU A 2 -1.44 9.14 10.56
CA LEU A 2 -0.02 8.90 10.76
C LEU A 2 0.76 9.34 9.51
N LYS A 3 1.93 9.96 9.68
CA LYS A 3 2.75 10.44 8.57
C LYS A 3 3.86 9.46 8.24
N LEU A 4 4.15 9.26 6.97
CA LEU A 4 5.33 8.54 6.50
C LEU A 4 6.35 9.54 5.97
N LYS A 5 7.56 9.51 6.53
CA LYS A 5 8.68 10.32 6.03
C LYS A 5 9.35 9.60 4.86
N SER A 6 9.40 10.25 3.70
CA SER A 6 10.14 9.75 2.54
C SER A 6 11.65 9.79 2.76
N LYS A 7 12.40 9.05 1.93
CA LYS A 7 13.88 9.09 1.93
C LYS A 7 14.44 10.46 1.53
N LYS A 8 13.66 11.32 0.86
CA LYS A 8 14.05 12.69 0.51
C LYS A 8 14.07 13.66 1.71
N GLU A 9 13.84 13.17 2.94
CA GLU A 9 13.90 13.84 4.26
C GLU A 9 13.07 15.14 4.43
N THR A 10 12.44 15.62 3.35
CA THR A 10 11.65 16.87 3.26
C THR A 10 10.20 16.64 2.83
N VAL A 11 9.86 15.42 2.37
CA VAL A 11 8.51 15.07 1.93
C VAL A 11 7.89 14.06 2.90
N PHE A 12 6.65 14.33 3.30
CA PHE A 12 5.82 13.46 4.11
C PHE A 12 4.55 13.07 3.37
N TYR A 13 4.23 11.78 3.38
CA TYR A 13 2.98 11.25 2.85
C TYR A 13 2.07 10.78 3.97
N TYR A 14 0.78 10.72 3.66
CA TYR A 14 -0.27 10.17 4.52
C TYR A 14 -0.88 9.00 3.78
N PRO A 15 -0.30 7.79 3.91
CA PRO A 15 -0.93 6.61 3.34
C PRO A 15 -2.23 6.32 4.09
N ASP A 16 -3.19 5.71 3.40
CA ASP A 16 -4.44 5.27 4.02
C ASP A 16 -4.18 4.23 5.10
N LEU A 17 -3.25 3.30 4.85
CA LEU A 17 -2.77 2.36 5.85
C LEU A 17 -1.26 2.10 5.70
N LEU A 18 -0.59 1.99 6.83
CA LEU A 18 0.83 1.66 6.93
C LEU A 18 1.05 0.63 8.05
N VAL A 19 1.92 -0.34 7.78
CA VAL A 19 2.43 -1.26 8.80
C VAL A 19 3.94 -1.08 8.90
N THR A 20 4.45 -0.98 10.13
CA THR A 20 5.88 -0.98 10.44
C THR A 20 6.16 -1.98 11.55
N CYS A 21 7.22 -2.76 11.39
CA CYS A 21 7.74 -3.66 12.43
C CYS A 21 9.05 -3.14 13.04
N ASN A 22 9.54 -1.98 12.59
CA ASN A 22 10.81 -1.45 13.03
C ASN A 22 10.70 -0.82 14.43
N PRO A 23 11.56 -1.19 15.40
CA PRO A 23 11.52 -0.60 16.74
C PRO A 23 11.69 0.91 16.78
N GLN A 24 12.47 1.51 15.86
CA GLN A 24 12.69 2.96 15.80
C GLN A 24 11.39 3.73 15.53
N ASP A 25 10.47 3.10 14.79
CA ASP A 25 9.14 3.65 14.53
C ASP A 25 8.22 3.59 15.77
N ARG A 26 8.54 2.81 16.81
CA ARG A 26 7.77 2.81 18.07
C ARG A 26 8.10 4.02 18.94
N GLU A 27 9.34 4.48 18.89
CA GLU A 27 9.83 5.62 19.68
C GLU A 27 9.36 6.97 19.12
N THR A 28 9.00 7.02 17.83
CA THR A 28 8.53 8.24 17.16
C THR A 28 7.01 8.20 16.95
N SER A 29 6.27 9.06 17.66
CA SER A 29 4.80 9.14 17.53
C SER A 29 4.33 10.02 16.36
N THR A 30 5.15 10.96 15.90
CA THR A 30 4.78 11.97 14.91
C THR A 30 4.84 11.49 13.47
N TYR A 31 5.77 10.61 13.13
CA TYR A 31 5.91 10.02 11.79
C TYR A 31 6.61 8.67 11.85
N LYS A 32 6.43 7.85 10.81
CA LYS A 32 7.12 6.59 10.57
C LYS A 32 8.11 6.74 9.43
N ARG A 33 9.16 5.91 9.42
CA ARG A 33 10.23 5.94 8.41
C ARG A 33 10.48 4.58 7.77
N PHE A 34 10.08 3.50 8.44
CA PHE A 34 10.44 2.14 8.04
C PHE A 34 9.18 1.29 7.78
N PRO A 35 8.30 1.71 6.86
CA PRO A 35 7.14 0.90 6.51
C PRO A 35 7.60 -0.43 5.92
N LYS A 36 6.90 -1.49 6.32
CA LYS A 36 7.02 -2.82 5.73
C LYS A 36 5.96 -3.03 4.64
N LEU A 37 4.76 -2.51 4.89
CA LEU A 37 3.61 -2.52 3.99
C LEU A 37 2.98 -1.12 3.96
N ILE A 38 2.58 -0.67 2.77
CA ILE A 38 1.75 0.51 2.56
C ILE A 38 0.54 0.10 1.72
N VAL A 39 -0.63 0.61 2.08
CA VAL A 39 -1.88 0.45 1.31
C VAL A 39 -2.44 1.83 0.98
N GLU A 40 -2.86 2.00 -0.26
CA GLU A 40 -3.56 3.19 -0.75
C GLU A 40 -4.89 2.75 -1.38
N VAL A 41 -5.96 3.46 -1.06
CA VAL A 41 -7.29 3.27 -1.63
C VAL A 41 -7.50 4.34 -2.69
N LEU A 42 -7.63 3.92 -3.94
CA LEU A 42 -7.71 4.88 -5.04
C LEU A 42 -9.02 5.66 -5.01
N SER A 43 -8.89 6.93 -5.37
CA SER A 43 -9.96 7.78 -5.85
C SER A 43 -9.65 8.27 -7.27
N ASN A 44 -10.64 8.78 -8.00
CA ASN A 44 -10.41 9.43 -9.30
C ASN A 44 -9.37 10.55 -9.23
N SER A 45 -9.27 11.23 -8.08
CA SER A 45 -8.36 12.37 -7.89
C SER A 45 -6.92 11.98 -7.56
N THR A 46 -6.69 10.78 -7.02
CA THR A 46 -5.38 10.36 -6.51
C THR A 46 -4.72 9.25 -7.32
N GLU A 47 -5.47 8.52 -8.15
CA GLU A 47 -4.96 7.35 -8.89
C GLU A 47 -3.65 7.60 -9.65
N ALA A 48 -3.58 8.67 -10.45
CA ALA A 48 -2.39 8.97 -11.22
C ALA A 48 -1.16 9.24 -10.33
N PHE A 49 -1.37 9.89 -9.19
CA PHE A 49 -0.31 10.21 -8.24
C PHE A 49 0.13 8.98 -7.45
N ASP A 50 -0.81 8.20 -6.92
CA ASP A 50 -0.54 6.99 -6.13
C ASP A 50 0.16 5.92 -6.97
N ARG A 51 -0.16 5.80 -8.26
CA ARG A 51 0.54 4.87 -9.18
C ARG A 51 1.88 5.39 -9.69
N GLY A 52 2.05 6.71 -9.73
CA GLY A 52 3.21 7.39 -10.32
C GLY A 52 4.21 7.84 -9.25
N ASP A 53 4.31 9.15 -9.07
CA ASP A 53 5.36 9.80 -8.26
C ASP A 53 5.38 9.32 -6.81
N LYS A 54 4.22 9.06 -6.21
CA LYS A 54 4.14 8.58 -4.83
C LYS A 54 4.75 7.19 -4.70
N PHE A 55 4.40 6.27 -5.61
CA PHE A 55 5.00 4.94 -5.61
C PHE A 55 6.50 5.02 -5.91
N ASN A 56 6.93 5.82 -6.89
CA ASN A 56 8.36 6.04 -7.18
C ASN A 56 9.14 6.48 -5.93
N ASP A 57 8.56 7.39 -5.13
CA ASP A 57 9.17 7.81 -3.87
C ASP A 57 9.18 6.70 -2.81
N TYR A 58 8.08 5.95 -2.66
CA TYR A 58 8.01 4.80 -1.75
C TYR A 58 8.98 3.69 -2.12
N GLN A 59 9.24 3.46 -3.41
CA GLN A 59 10.23 2.48 -3.87
C GLN A 59 11.65 2.78 -3.37
N THR A 60 11.93 4.02 -2.95
CA THR A 60 13.23 4.38 -2.36
C THR A 60 13.38 3.95 -0.89
N LEU A 61 12.28 3.60 -0.22
CA LEU A 61 12.29 3.16 1.17
C LEU A 61 12.79 1.71 1.25
N ASP A 62 13.94 1.51 1.88
CA ASP A 62 14.63 0.21 1.89
C ASP A 62 13.83 -0.86 2.65
N SER A 63 13.04 -0.45 3.65
CA SER A 63 12.20 -1.36 4.46
C SER A 63 10.91 -1.82 3.78
N LEU A 64 10.49 -1.16 2.71
CA LEU A 64 9.19 -1.43 2.08
C LEU A 64 9.27 -2.73 1.27
N GLU A 65 8.42 -3.69 1.62
CA GLU A 65 8.35 -5.00 0.96
C GLU A 65 7.12 -5.11 0.05
N GLU A 66 6.00 -4.50 0.45
CA GLU A 66 4.74 -4.55 -0.29
C GLU A 66 4.08 -3.17 -0.38
N TYR A 67 3.61 -2.83 -1.59
CA TYR A 67 2.77 -1.67 -1.86
C TYR A 67 1.46 -2.14 -2.48
N VAL A 68 0.34 -1.85 -1.81
CA VAL A 68 -0.98 -2.34 -2.18
C VAL A 68 -1.85 -1.18 -2.63
N ILE A 69 -2.49 -1.37 -3.77
CA ILE A 69 -3.47 -0.44 -4.31
C ILE A 69 -4.83 -1.14 -4.30
N VAL A 70 -5.79 -0.55 -3.60
CA VAL A 70 -7.19 -0.99 -3.59
C VAL A 70 -7.97 -0.08 -4.52
N ASN A 71 -8.51 -0.65 -5.61
CA ASN A 71 -9.25 0.13 -6.61
C ASN A 71 -10.76 0.07 -6.33
N THR A 72 -11.32 1.24 -6.03
CA THR A 72 -12.75 1.41 -5.72
C THR A 72 -13.64 1.52 -6.96
N LYS A 73 -13.09 1.87 -8.13
CA LYS A 73 -13.83 1.95 -9.39
C LYS A 73 -13.97 0.59 -10.06
N HIS A 74 -12.90 -0.20 -10.02
CA HIS A 74 -12.85 -1.55 -10.55
C HIS A 74 -12.42 -2.44 -9.40
N ARG A 75 -13.33 -3.23 -8.79
CA ARG A 75 -13.04 -4.13 -7.66
C ARG A 75 -11.78 -4.94 -7.96
N ARG A 76 -10.63 -4.45 -7.48
CA ARG A 76 -9.32 -4.95 -7.85
C ARG A 76 -8.32 -4.58 -6.78
N VAL A 77 -7.50 -5.55 -6.39
CA VAL A 77 -6.37 -5.34 -5.48
C VAL A 77 -5.11 -5.58 -6.27
N GLU A 78 -4.24 -4.59 -6.32
CA GLU A 78 -2.95 -4.66 -6.99
C GLU A 78 -1.87 -4.65 -5.93
N ILE A 79 -1.06 -5.71 -5.88
CA ILE A 79 0.02 -5.86 -4.90
C ILE A 79 1.34 -5.83 -5.67
N PHE A 80 2.11 -4.77 -5.46
CA PHE A 80 3.49 -4.69 -5.89
C PHE A 80 4.37 -5.25 -4.78
N ARG A 81 5.16 -6.29 -5.09
CA ARG A 81 6.11 -6.89 -4.13
C ARG A 81 7.53 -6.69 -4.59
N ARG A 82 8.41 -6.25 -3.69
CA ARG A 82 9.85 -6.20 -3.97
C ARG A 82 10.43 -7.62 -3.84
N ASN A 83 11.03 -8.13 -4.91
CA ASN A 83 11.66 -9.44 -4.92
C ASN A 83 13.14 -9.36 -4.46
N GLU A 84 13.81 -10.51 -4.37
CA GLU A 84 15.22 -10.62 -3.95
C GLU A 84 16.20 -9.87 -4.86
N GLN A 85 15.81 -9.57 -6.10
CA GLN A 85 16.59 -8.80 -7.08
C GLN A 85 16.30 -7.29 -7.00
N ASN A 86 15.55 -6.85 -5.99
CA ASN A 86 15.05 -5.48 -5.83
C ASN A 86 14.10 -5.01 -6.95
N LEU A 87 13.48 -5.94 -7.67
CA LEU A 87 12.46 -5.63 -8.68
C LEU A 87 11.08 -5.64 -8.04
N TRP A 88 10.22 -4.73 -8.48
CA TRP A 88 8.82 -4.67 -8.06
C TRP A 88 7.94 -5.48 -9.02
N VAL A 89 7.36 -6.56 -8.53
CA VAL A 89 6.49 -7.47 -9.30
C VAL A 89 5.05 -7.20 -8.95
N LEU A 90 4.22 -6.91 -9.96
CA LEU A 90 2.79 -6.71 -9.81
C LEU A 90 2.04 -8.04 -9.83
N GLN A 91 1.23 -8.28 -8.81
CA GLN A 91 0.17 -9.28 -8.83
C GLN A 91 -1.18 -8.60 -8.67
N THR A 92 -2.14 -8.99 -9.50
CA THR A 92 -3.51 -8.44 -9.48
C THR A 92 -4.48 -9.50 -9.01
N TYR A 93 -5.42 -9.09 -8.16
CA TYR A 93 -6.53 -9.89 -7.66
C TYR A 93 -7.85 -9.19 -7.97
N THR A 94 -8.87 -9.98 -8.27
CA THR A 94 -10.22 -9.55 -8.68
C THR A 94 -11.26 -10.38 -7.92
N PRO A 95 -12.58 -10.14 -8.08
CA PRO A 95 -13.59 -10.89 -7.34
C PRO A 95 -13.59 -12.41 -7.56
N ILE A 96 -12.96 -12.91 -8.64
CA ILE A 96 -12.79 -14.36 -8.86
C ILE A 96 -11.72 -14.94 -7.92
N ASP A 97 -10.77 -14.12 -7.51
CA ASP A 97 -9.75 -14.44 -6.53
C ASP A 97 -10.37 -14.26 -5.15
N GLN A 98 -10.91 -15.34 -4.58
CA GLN A 98 -11.64 -15.29 -3.30
C GLN A 98 -10.80 -14.68 -2.16
N THR A 99 -9.48 -14.81 -2.23
CA THR A 99 -8.54 -14.31 -1.24
C THR A 99 -7.28 -13.76 -1.89
N PHE A 100 -6.58 -12.91 -1.16
CA PHE A 100 -5.24 -12.45 -1.49
C PHE A 100 -4.35 -12.48 -0.24
N THR A 101 -3.03 -12.55 -0.44
CA THR A 101 -2.07 -12.65 0.67
C THR A 101 -1.12 -11.46 0.66
N LEU A 102 -0.99 -10.81 1.82
CA LEU A 102 0.03 -9.83 2.14
C LEU A 102 1.21 -10.56 2.78
N GLN A 103 2.21 -10.88 1.97
CA GLN A 103 3.32 -11.75 2.35
C GLN A 103 4.21 -11.11 3.42
N SER A 104 4.38 -9.78 3.36
CA SER A 104 5.21 -9.03 4.30
C SER A 104 4.74 -9.15 5.75
N ILE A 105 3.44 -9.38 5.96
CA ILE A 105 2.83 -9.50 7.29
C ILE A 105 2.18 -10.87 7.53
N ASN A 106 2.35 -11.83 6.61
CA ASN A 106 1.76 -13.16 6.67
C ASN A 106 0.24 -13.13 6.93
N LEU A 107 -0.48 -12.28 6.21
CA LEU A 107 -1.93 -12.13 6.32
C LEU A 107 -2.60 -12.54 5.02
N THR A 108 -3.53 -13.50 5.10
CA THR A 108 -4.46 -13.79 4.01
C THR A 108 -5.78 -13.11 4.32
N ALA A 109 -6.28 -12.31 3.39
CA ALA A 109 -7.51 -11.56 3.53
C ALA A 109 -8.55 -12.03 2.49
N SER A 110 -9.83 -11.97 2.87
CA SER A 110 -10.94 -12.23 1.96
C SER A 110 -11.12 -11.04 1.01
N PHE A 111 -11.25 -11.34 -0.28
CA PHE A 111 -11.55 -10.30 -1.26
C PHE A 111 -12.97 -9.76 -1.07
N LEU A 112 -13.91 -10.65 -0.73
CA LEU A 112 -15.31 -10.26 -0.55
C LEU A 112 -15.49 -9.33 0.65
N GLU A 113 -14.83 -9.64 1.78
CA GLU A 113 -14.90 -8.82 3.00
C GLU A 113 -14.24 -7.44 2.80
N LEU A 114 -13.16 -7.35 2.01
CA LEU A 114 -12.51 -6.07 1.73
C LEU A 114 -13.46 -5.05 1.09
N TYR A 115 -14.38 -5.52 0.24
CA TYR A 115 -15.36 -4.68 -0.45
C TYR A 115 -16.77 -4.81 0.15
N GLU A 116 -16.89 -5.38 1.35
CA GLU A 116 -18.17 -5.42 2.08
C GLU A 116 -18.65 -3.98 2.33
N ASP A 117 -19.93 -3.73 2.03
CA ASP A 117 -20.57 -2.42 2.16
C ASP A 117 -19.93 -1.26 1.38
N ALA A 118 -19.01 -1.53 0.47
CA ALA A 118 -18.41 -0.51 -0.38
C ALA A 118 -19.39 -0.07 -1.48
N GLU A 119 -19.90 1.16 -1.40
CA GLU A 119 -20.58 1.82 -2.51
C GLU A 119 -19.55 2.20 -3.57
N LEU A 120 -19.59 1.51 -4.71
CA LEU A 120 -18.68 1.80 -5.80
C LEU A 120 -19.29 2.88 -6.68
N GLU A 121 -18.48 3.86 -7.08
CA GLU A 121 -18.87 4.86 -8.07
C GLU A 121 -19.24 4.14 -9.38
N LEU A 122 -20.53 4.08 -9.67
CA LEU A 122 -21.03 3.59 -10.97
C LEU A 122 -20.56 4.56 -12.05
N MET A 123 -19.93 4.03 -13.09
CA MET A 123 -19.56 4.78 -14.30
C MET A 123 -20.79 5.27 -15.06
#